data_AF-A0A4P5XLG6-F1
#
_entry.id   AF-A0A4P5XLG6-F1
#
_cell.length_a   1.000
_cell.length_b   1.000
_cell.length_c   1.000
_cell.angle_alpha   90.00
_cell.angle_beta   90.00
_cell.angle_gamma   90.00
#
_symmetry.space_group_name_H-M   'P 1'
#
loop_
_entity.id
_entity.type
_entity.pdbx_description
1 polymer ?
#
loop_
_entity_poly.entity_id
_entity_poly.type
_entity_poly.pdbx_seq_one_letter_code
_entity_poly.pdbx_strand_id
1 'polypeptide(L)'
;MKYQSYVLVAATGFSSTTYAAVLSGAIFQAGSTAAEYTAAGFTNANPSGVLVSYAQACNGYPNGCTTTVTPSGPLANKGFYQFQFSDFNAYNYSGLFSAMAINYGTSGLNNAQVIEQVNHQSGLTGLTATTSALAGDAHCRFNDFLPTDLDNSIVLNWFPANMPTTPGLSQVFTFAWDLTVIDPPSFISNGLSVGAVGSLPSPGAIALMGLAGVVGGRRRRS
;
A
#
# COMPACT_ATOMS: atom_id res chain seq x y z
N MET A 1 -15.86 -16.34 -54.57
CA MET A 1 -16.23 -16.63 -53.17
C MET A 1 -15.19 -15.98 -52.26
N LYS A 2 -15.56 -14.93 -51.52
CA LYS A 2 -14.66 -14.20 -50.62
C LYS A 2 -14.98 -14.61 -49.18
N TYR A 3 -14.02 -15.19 -48.48
CA TYR A 3 -14.13 -15.48 -47.05
C TYR A 3 -13.89 -14.17 -46.28
N GLN A 4 -14.92 -13.69 -45.57
CA GLN A 4 -14.76 -12.64 -44.56
C GLN A 4 -14.53 -13.32 -43.21
N SER A 5 -13.32 -13.20 -42.69
CA SER A 5 -12.97 -13.61 -41.33
C SER A 5 -13.50 -12.58 -40.34
N TYR A 6 -14.47 -12.97 -39.52
CA TYR A 6 -14.93 -12.16 -38.39
C TYR A 6 -13.90 -12.26 -37.26
N VAL A 7 -13.18 -11.16 -36.99
CA VAL A 7 -12.40 -11.03 -35.76
C VAL A 7 -13.39 -10.71 -34.65
N LEU A 8 -13.66 -11.69 -33.78
CA LEU A 8 -14.35 -11.45 -32.52
C LEU A 8 -13.39 -10.65 -31.62
N VAL A 9 -13.61 -9.35 -31.52
CA VAL A 9 -13.02 -8.53 -30.45
C VAL A 9 -13.82 -8.87 -29.20
N ALA A 10 -13.27 -9.75 -28.37
CA ALA A 10 -13.74 -9.92 -27.01
C ALA A 10 -13.38 -8.63 -26.25
N ALA A 11 -14.33 -7.69 -26.19
CA ALA A 11 -14.29 -6.63 -25.20
C ALA A 11 -14.43 -7.30 -23.83
N THR A 12 -13.30 -7.61 -23.20
CA THR A 12 -13.28 -7.90 -21.77
C THR A 12 -13.73 -6.62 -21.07
N GLY A 13 -15.02 -6.58 -20.74
CA GLY A 13 -15.58 -5.52 -19.93
C GLY A 13 -14.77 -5.43 -18.65
N PHE A 14 -14.19 -4.25 -18.40
CA PHE A 14 -13.85 -3.89 -17.04
C PHE A 14 -15.18 -3.78 -16.29
N SER A 15 -15.60 -4.90 -15.69
CA SER A 15 -16.62 -4.88 -14.66
C SER A 15 -16.10 -3.94 -13.58
N SER A 16 -16.72 -2.76 -13.49
CA SER A 16 -16.54 -1.85 -12.37
C SER A 16 -17.08 -2.57 -11.13
N THR A 17 -16.21 -3.24 -10.39
CA THR A 17 -16.58 -3.79 -9.09
C THR A 17 -16.82 -2.64 -8.14
N THR A 18 -18.10 -2.41 -7.86
CA THR A 18 -18.61 -1.61 -6.75
C THR A 18 -18.07 -2.15 -5.42
N TYR A 19 -17.37 -1.27 -4.68
CA TYR A 19 -16.91 -1.37 -3.29
C TYR A 19 -16.09 -2.62 -2.91
N ALA A 20 -14.81 -2.42 -2.58
CA ALA A 20 -13.99 -3.45 -1.98
C ALA A 20 -14.49 -3.73 -0.56
N ALA A 21 -15.33 -4.76 -0.39
CA ALA A 21 -15.73 -5.24 0.92
C ALA A 21 -14.49 -5.57 1.76
N VAL A 22 -14.59 -5.38 3.08
CA VAL A 22 -13.51 -5.76 4.02
C VAL A 22 -13.19 -7.23 3.83
N LEU A 23 -11.93 -7.52 3.50
CA LEU A 23 -11.47 -8.87 3.23
C LEU A 23 -11.19 -9.58 4.56
N SER A 24 -12.02 -10.58 4.86
CA SER A 24 -11.79 -11.45 6.02
C SER A 24 -10.51 -12.26 5.84
N GLY A 25 -9.65 -12.28 6.86
CA GLY A 25 -8.39 -13.04 6.85
C GLY A 25 -7.22 -12.35 6.14
N ALA A 26 -7.41 -11.13 5.60
CA ALA A 26 -6.32 -10.34 5.04
C ALA A 26 -5.52 -9.65 6.15
N ILE A 27 -4.20 -9.82 6.15
CA ILE A 27 -3.31 -9.18 7.12
C ILE A 27 -3.28 -7.66 6.90
N PHE A 28 -3.22 -7.25 5.63
CA PHE A 28 -3.30 -5.86 5.21
C PHE A 28 -4.28 -5.71 4.07
N GLN A 29 -4.97 -4.58 4.04
CA GLN A 29 -5.98 -4.29 3.04
C GLN A 29 -6.16 -2.78 2.89
N ALA A 30 -6.59 -2.36 1.72
CA ALA A 30 -6.84 -0.97 1.39
C ALA A 30 -8.07 -0.87 0.49
N GLY A 31 -8.68 0.32 0.45
CA GLY A 31 -9.76 0.63 -0.48
C GLY A 31 -11.19 0.46 0.05
N SER A 32 -11.39 -0.12 1.23
CA SER A 32 -12.69 -0.04 1.92
C SER A 32 -12.85 1.30 2.65
N THR A 33 -14.09 1.65 2.98
CA THR A 33 -14.43 2.86 3.73
C THR A 33 -14.18 2.68 5.24
N ALA A 34 -14.00 3.80 5.95
CA ALA A 34 -13.90 3.78 7.42
C ALA A 34 -15.14 3.17 8.10
N ALA A 35 -16.33 3.39 7.53
CA ALA A 35 -17.57 2.82 8.06
C ALA A 35 -17.57 1.29 7.96
N GLU A 36 -17.13 0.73 6.83
CA GLU A 36 -17.01 -0.71 6.63
C GLU A 36 -15.97 -1.33 7.58
N TYR A 37 -14.80 -0.70 7.75
CA TYR A 37 -13.80 -1.17 8.71
C TYR A 37 -14.29 -1.10 10.15
N THR A 38 -15.00 -0.03 10.53
CA THR A 38 -15.60 0.09 11.86
C THR A 38 -16.65 -0.99 12.09
N ALA A 39 -17.51 -1.26 11.10
CA ALA A 39 -18.50 -2.33 11.16
C ALA A 39 -17.85 -3.73 11.25
N ALA A 40 -16.67 -3.91 10.67
CA ALA A 40 -15.87 -5.13 10.76
C ALA A 40 -14.98 -5.22 12.03
N GLY A 41 -15.12 -4.27 12.96
CA GLY A 41 -14.44 -4.29 14.26
C GLY A 41 -13.00 -3.76 14.25
N PHE A 42 -12.59 -3.01 13.22
CA PHE A 42 -11.29 -2.35 13.22
C PHE A 42 -11.34 -1.04 14.02
N THR A 43 -10.24 -0.73 14.71
CA THR A 43 -10.09 0.52 15.47
C THR A 43 -9.53 1.64 14.59
N ASN A 44 -10.15 2.82 14.62
CA ASN A 44 -9.60 3.99 13.94
C ASN A 44 -8.36 4.51 14.68
N ALA A 45 -7.20 4.50 14.02
CA ALA A 45 -5.92 4.97 14.56
C ALA A 45 -5.74 6.50 14.50
N ASN A 46 -6.59 7.23 13.77
CA ASN A 46 -6.60 8.69 13.73
C ASN A 46 -8.01 9.25 13.96
N PRO A 47 -8.56 9.12 15.19
CA PRO A 47 -9.92 9.56 15.50
C PRO A 47 -10.14 11.07 15.35
N SER A 48 -9.08 11.87 15.38
CA SER A 48 -9.13 13.33 15.18
C SER A 48 -9.41 13.75 13.73
N GLY A 49 -9.44 12.81 12.78
CA GLY A 49 -9.78 13.07 11.38
C GLY A 49 -8.72 12.59 10.39
N VAL A 50 -9.02 12.72 9.11
CA VAL A 50 -8.16 12.30 7.99
C VAL A 50 -6.81 13.01 8.04
N LEU A 51 -5.72 12.24 7.96
CA LEU A 51 -4.37 12.80 7.90
C LEU A 51 -4.12 13.45 6.53
N VAL A 52 -3.45 14.61 6.51
CA VAL A 52 -3.19 15.33 5.27
C VAL A 52 -1.70 15.33 4.98
N SER A 53 -1.33 14.84 3.81
CA SER A 53 0.04 14.83 3.29
C SER A 53 0.25 16.00 2.32
N TYR A 54 1.44 16.61 2.34
CA TYR A 54 1.82 17.79 1.56
C TYR A 54 2.98 17.47 0.62
N ALA A 55 3.06 18.13 -0.53
CA ALA A 55 4.19 17.97 -1.43
C ALA A 55 5.52 18.40 -0.76
N GLN A 56 6.56 17.59 -0.93
CA GLN A 56 7.91 17.88 -0.45
C GLN A 56 8.94 17.64 -1.56
N ALA A 57 9.89 18.57 -1.67
CA ALA A 57 11.02 18.36 -2.55
C ALA A 57 11.87 17.20 -2.03
N CYS A 58 12.27 16.29 -2.91
CA CYS A 58 13.23 15.23 -2.59
C CYS A 58 14.43 15.34 -3.52
N ASN A 59 15.65 15.37 -2.96
CA ASN A 59 16.91 15.32 -3.72
C ASN A 59 16.94 16.23 -4.97
N GLY A 60 16.51 17.49 -4.82
CA GLY A 60 16.51 18.47 -5.91
C GLY A 60 15.35 18.35 -6.93
N TYR A 61 14.44 17.40 -6.76
CA TYR A 61 13.20 17.30 -7.54
C TYR A 61 12.10 18.13 -6.87
N PRO A 62 11.62 19.22 -7.51
CA PRO A 62 10.70 20.18 -6.88
C PRO A 62 9.31 19.61 -6.58
N ASN A 63 8.95 18.47 -7.18
CA ASN A 63 7.65 17.79 -7.00
C ASN A 63 7.83 16.31 -6.58
N GLY A 64 8.99 15.99 -5.99
CA GLY A 64 9.54 14.64 -6.01
C GLY A 64 8.95 13.64 -5.03
N CYS A 65 8.58 14.04 -3.81
CA CYS A 65 7.97 13.16 -2.80
C CYS A 65 6.84 13.94 -2.07
N THR A 66 6.05 13.32 -1.22
CA THR A 66 5.15 14.08 -0.32
C THR A 66 5.47 13.72 1.13
N THR A 67 4.93 14.43 2.11
CA THR A 67 5.20 14.17 3.51
C THR A 67 4.65 12.81 3.93
N THR A 68 5.42 12.09 4.73
CA THR A 68 4.93 11.00 5.57
C THR A 68 3.79 11.48 6.45
N VAL A 69 2.68 10.75 6.47
CA VAL A 69 1.58 10.96 7.44
C VAL A 69 1.49 9.78 8.38
N THR A 70 1.53 10.04 9.68
CA THR A 70 1.59 9.02 10.73
C THR A 70 0.47 9.26 11.74
N PRO A 71 -0.40 8.26 12.01
CA PRO A 71 -1.34 8.33 13.13
C PRO A 71 -0.59 8.43 14.46
N SER A 72 -1.15 9.17 15.43
CA SER A 72 -0.55 9.36 16.75
C SER A 72 -1.27 8.56 17.82
N GLY A 73 -0.52 8.01 18.78
CA GLY A 73 -1.06 7.30 19.95
C GLY A 73 -0.90 5.78 19.86
N PRO A 74 -1.41 5.03 20.84
CA PRO A 74 -1.29 3.57 20.87
C PRO A 74 -2.08 2.96 19.70
N LEU A 75 -1.42 2.08 18.94
CA LEU A 75 -2.01 1.41 17.79
C LEU A 75 -2.53 0.03 18.18
N ALA A 76 -3.79 -0.23 17.84
CA ALA A 76 -4.40 -1.55 18.05
C ALA A 76 -3.86 -2.57 17.05
N ASN A 77 -3.88 -3.87 17.39
CA ASN A 77 -3.48 -4.94 16.47
C ASN A 77 -4.43 -5.13 15.29
N LYS A 78 -5.66 -4.60 15.39
CA LYS A 78 -6.64 -4.55 14.32
C LYS A 78 -7.12 -3.11 14.18
N GLY A 79 -6.63 -2.43 13.14
CA GLY A 79 -6.83 -1.00 13.01
C GLY A 79 -6.77 -0.51 11.57
N PHE A 80 -7.21 0.72 11.40
CA PHE A 80 -7.16 1.42 10.12
C PHE A 80 -6.84 2.89 10.33
N TYR A 81 -6.36 3.55 9.29
CA TYR A 81 -6.24 4.99 9.25
C TYR A 81 -6.64 5.55 7.90
N GLN A 82 -6.98 6.83 7.90
CA GLN A 82 -7.34 7.57 6.70
C GLN A 82 -6.36 8.68 6.41
N PHE A 83 -6.02 8.87 5.14
CA PHE A 83 -5.19 9.97 4.69
C PHE A 83 -5.61 10.51 3.32
N GLN A 84 -5.17 11.72 2.99
CA GLN A 84 -5.36 12.37 1.69
C GLN A 84 -4.18 13.31 1.38
N PHE A 85 -4.08 13.76 0.14
CA PHE A 85 -3.07 14.72 -0.32
C PHE A 85 -3.67 16.11 -0.37
N SER A 86 -2.97 17.13 0.16
CA SER A 86 -3.39 18.53 0.04
C SER A 86 -3.32 19.04 -1.39
N ASP A 87 -2.26 18.64 -2.10
CA ASP A 87 -1.87 19.18 -3.41
C ASP A 87 -1.47 18.04 -4.35
N PHE A 88 -2.39 17.10 -4.57
CA PHE A 88 -2.15 15.98 -5.47
C PHE A 88 -1.86 16.47 -6.89
N ASN A 89 -0.92 15.78 -7.54
CA ASN A 89 -0.63 15.94 -8.95
C ASN A 89 -0.43 14.57 -9.62
N ALA A 90 -1.17 14.31 -10.70
CA ALA A 90 -1.21 13.03 -11.39
C ALA A 90 0.02 12.71 -12.25
N TYR A 91 0.86 13.70 -12.59
CA TYR A 91 1.87 13.56 -13.65
C TYR A 91 2.93 12.47 -13.42
N ASN A 92 3.11 11.98 -12.19
CA ASN A 92 4.11 10.96 -11.84
C ASN A 92 3.56 9.92 -10.84
N TYR A 93 2.25 9.67 -10.83
CA TYR A 93 1.67 8.77 -9.83
C TYR A 93 2.02 7.30 -10.12
N SER A 94 2.74 6.64 -9.20
CA SER A 94 3.11 5.22 -9.31
C SER A 94 2.57 4.33 -8.20
N GLY A 95 1.54 4.80 -7.48
CA GLY A 95 0.88 4.07 -6.41
C GLY A 95 1.03 4.72 -5.03
N LEU A 96 0.50 4.02 -4.04
CA LEU A 96 0.50 4.40 -2.62
C LEU A 96 1.32 3.44 -1.81
N PHE A 97 1.96 3.97 -0.78
CA PHE A 97 2.83 3.23 0.09
C PHE A 97 2.40 3.43 1.54
N SER A 98 2.42 2.34 2.31
CA SER A 98 2.24 2.37 3.75
C SER A 98 3.40 1.62 4.39
N ALA A 99 4.12 2.28 5.28
CA ALA A 99 5.15 1.70 6.11
C ALA A 99 4.54 1.27 7.45
N MET A 100 4.88 0.07 7.91
CA MET A 100 4.45 -0.44 9.21
C MET A 100 5.61 -1.08 9.95
N ALA A 101 5.91 -0.55 11.13
CA ALA A 101 6.80 -1.18 12.08
C ALA A 101 5.99 -2.15 12.95
N ILE A 102 6.33 -3.43 12.88
CA ILE A 102 5.74 -4.49 13.69
C ILE A 102 6.74 -4.89 14.76
N ASN A 103 6.31 -4.90 16.01
CA ASN A 103 7.07 -5.50 17.10
C ASN A 103 6.72 -6.98 17.18
N TYR A 104 7.72 -7.83 16.94
CA TYR A 104 7.61 -9.28 16.86
C TYR A 104 7.67 -10.02 18.20
N GLY A 105 7.96 -9.32 19.30
CA GLY A 105 7.92 -9.87 20.66
C GLY A 105 8.47 -11.30 20.76
N THR A 106 7.67 -12.21 21.30
CA THR A 106 7.96 -13.65 21.40
C THR A 106 7.26 -14.49 20.33
N SER A 107 6.75 -13.87 19.26
CA SER A 107 6.00 -14.58 18.20
C SER A 107 6.85 -15.56 17.40
N GLY A 108 8.18 -15.39 17.40
CA GLY A 108 9.09 -16.14 16.54
C GLY A 108 9.02 -15.74 15.06
N LEU A 109 8.21 -14.74 14.72
CA LEU A 109 8.11 -14.17 13.37
C LEU A 109 9.11 -13.03 13.16
N ASN A 110 9.40 -12.73 11.90
CA ASN A 110 10.19 -11.59 11.48
C ASN A 110 9.60 -10.93 10.23
N ASN A 111 10.19 -9.80 9.81
CA ASN A 111 9.78 -9.05 8.62
C ASN A 111 9.62 -9.94 7.38
N ALA A 112 10.59 -10.83 7.11
CA ALA A 112 10.58 -11.64 5.89
C ALA A 112 9.39 -12.61 5.86
N GLN A 113 9.06 -13.23 6.99
CA GLN A 113 7.92 -14.15 7.10
C GLN A 113 6.59 -13.42 6.91
N VAL A 114 6.42 -12.22 7.51
CA VAL A 114 5.20 -11.43 7.31
C VAL A 114 5.11 -10.94 5.86
N ILE A 115 6.20 -10.46 5.28
CA ILE A 115 6.26 -10.05 3.86
C ILE A 115 5.83 -11.19 2.94
N GLU A 116 6.30 -12.41 3.18
CA GLU A 116 5.92 -13.60 2.41
C GLU A 116 4.42 -13.87 2.49
N GLN A 117 3.83 -13.84 3.69
CA GLN A 117 2.39 -14.04 3.88
C GLN A 117 1.56 -12.97 3.16
N VAL A 118 1.98 -11.70 3.24
CA VAL A 118 1.29 -10.59 2.56
C VAL A 118 1.37 -10.76 1.04
N ASN A 119 2.55 -11.08 0.52
CA ASN A 119 2.73 -11.29 -0.92
C ASN A 119 1.97 -12.53 -1.42
N HIS A 120 1.77 -13.56 -0.59
CA HIS A 120 0.88 -14.67 -0.91
C HIS A 120 -0.59 -14.24 -1.02
N GLN A 121 -1.00 -13.20 -0.29
CA GLN A 121 -2.34 -12.60 -0.36
C GLN A 121 -2.48 -11.51 -1.44
N SER A 122 -1.42 -11.20 -2.20
CA SER A 122 -1.40 -10.08 -3.16
C SER A 122 -2.45 -10.21 -4.27
N GLY A 123 -2.75 -11.43 -4.73
CA GLY A 123 -3.78 -11.67 -5.75
C GLY A 123 -5.20 -11.33 -5.29
N LEU A 124 -5.44 -11.31 -3.96
CA LEU A 124 -6.73 -10.95 -3.36
C LEU A 124 -6.78 -9.48 -2.92
N THR A 125 -5.69 -9.00 -2.33
CA THR A 125 -5.65 -7.67 -1.70
C THR A 125 -5.19 -6.58 -2.66
N GLY A 126 -4.38 -6.93 -3.67
CA GLY A 126 -3.68 -5.96 -4.52
C GLY A 126 -2.49 -5.27 -3.83
N LEU A 127 -2.15 -5.66 -2.60
CA LEU A 127 -0.99 -5.15 -1.87
C LEU A 127 0.23 -6.04 -2.13
N THR A 128 1.39 -5.40 -2.27
CA THR A 128 2.69 -6.06 -2.28
C THR A 128 3.56 -5.50 -1.17
N ALA A 129 4.35 -6.34 -0.53
CA ALA A 129 5.19 -5.97 0.61
C ALA A 129 6.67 -6.17 0.30
N THR A 130 7.49 -5.26 0.81
CA THR A 130 8.96 -5.33 0.79
C THR A 130 9.51 -4.66 2.05
N THR A 131 10.83 -4.63 2.23
CA THR A 131 11.46 -3.86 3.31
C THR A 131 11.64 -2.40 2.89
N SER A 132 11.62 -1.49 3.86
CA SER A 132 12.00 -0.06 3.69
C SER A 132 13.30 0.14 2.90
N ALA A 133 14.32 -0.68 3.17
CA ALA A 133 15.61 -0.65 2.49
C ALA A 133 15.54 -0.95 0.97
N LEU A 134 14.52 -1.69 0.54
CA LEU A 134 14.28 -2.07 -0.85
C LEU A 134 13.13 -1.28 -1.49
N ALA A 135 12.40 -0.49 -0.70
CA ALA A 135 11.28 0.32 -1.16
C ALA A 135 11.74 1.69 -1.66
N GLY A 136 11.06 2.18 -2.70
CA GLY A 136 11.36 3.44 -3.37
C GLY A 136 12.10 3.24 -4.69
N ASP A 137 12.57 4.35 -5.25
CA ASP A 137 13.37 4.35 -6.48
C ASP A 137 14.83 4.73 -6.18
N ALA A 138 15.68 4.75 -7.21
CA ALA A 138 17.09 5.10 -7.04
C ALA A 138 17.31 6.56 -6.61
N HIS A 139 16.33 7.44 -6.79
CA HIS A 139 16.40 8.88 -6.50
C HIS A 139 15.66 9.30 -5.23
N CYS A 140 14.64 8.55 -4.79
CA CYS A 140 13.92 8.70 -3.50
C CYS A 140 13.73 7.30 -2.88
N ARG A 141 14.68 6.85 -2.03
CA ARG A 141 14.53 5.61 -1.25
C ARG A 141 13.81 5.89 0.05
N PHE A 142 12.99 4.95 0.51
CA PHE A 142 12.21 5.13 1.75
C PHE A 142 13.08 5.39 2.98
N ASN A 143 14.27 4.77 3.05
CA ASN A 143 15.22 5.01 4.14
C ASN A 143 15.78 6.46 4.20
N ASP A 144 15.59 7.28 3.16
CA ASP A 144 16.09 8.66 3.16
C ASP A 144 15.14 9.63 3.89
N PHE A 145 13.88 9.24 4.11
CA PHE A 145 12.84 10.12 4.65
C PHE A 145 11.86 9.46 5.62
N LEU A 146 11.90 8.13 5.79
CA LEU A 146 11.18 7.49 6.87
C LEU A 146 11.77 7.95 8.21
N PRO A 147 10.92 8.28 9.19
CA PRO A 147 11.35 8.43 10.58
C PRO A 147 12.05 7.18 11.11
N THR A 148 12.95 7.35 12.08
CA THR A 148 13.76 6.24 12.64
C THR A 148 12.93 5.09 13.22
N ASP A 149 11.73 5.38 13.71
CA ASP A 149 10.75 4.39 14.19
C ASP A 149 10.16 3.53 13.06
N LEU A 150 10.30 3.94 11.80
CA LEU A 150 9.89 3.23 10.59
C LEU A 150 11.06 2.71 9.74
N ASP A 151 12.32 2.90 10.15
CA ASP A 151 13.50 2.52 9.36
C ASP A 151 13.59 1.02 9.02
N ASN A 152 13.06 0.16 9.89
CA ASN A 152 13.02 -1.30 9.68
C ASN A 152 11.59 -1.82 9.39
N SER A 153 10.71 -0.95 8.91
CA SER A 153 9.32 -1.30 8.63
C SER A 153 9.16 -2.21 7.41
N ILE A 154 8.03 -2.92 7.39
CA ILE A 154 7.49 -3.48 6.16
C ILE A 154 6.83 -2.33 5.39
N VAL A 155 7.17 -2.20 4.12
CA VAL A 155 6.56 -1.22 3.22
C VAL A 155 5.63 -1.94 2.26
N LEU A 156 4.37 -1.52 2.28
CA LEU A 156 3.30 -2.03 1.44
C LEU A 156 3.03 -1.06 0.30
N ASN A 157 3.03 -1.54 -0.94
CA ASN A 157 2.66 -0.79 -2.12
C ASN A 157 1.35 -1.31 -2.72
N TRP A 158 0.47 -0.40 -3.13
CA TRP A 158 -0.74 -0.72 -3.87
C TRP A 158 -1.15 0.39 -4.84
N PHE A 159 -2.00 0.02 -5.80
CA PHE A 159 -2.68 0.96 -6.68
C PHE A 159 -4.16 1.01 -6.29
N PRO A 160 -4.68 2.15 -5.81
CA PRO A 160 -6.09 2.27 -5.52
C PRO A 160 -6.91 2.11 -6.79
N ALA A 161 -8.05 1.42 -6.68
CA ALA A 161 -8.95 1.17 -7.82
C ALA A 161 -9.42 2.47 -8.49
N ASN A 162 -9.65 3.51 -7.70
CA ASN A 162 -9.89 4.85 -8.19
C ASN A 162 -8.60 5.66 -8.00
N MET A 163 -7.87 5.90 -9.10
CA MET A 163 -6.75 6.84 -9.04
C MET A 163 -7.29 8.26 -8.83
N PRO A 164 -6.63 9.10 -8.01
CA PRO A 164 -7.00 10.50 -7.91
C PRO A 164 -6.85 11.17 -9.28
N THR A 165 -7.90 11.84 -9.74
CA THR A 165 -8.00 12.39 -11.11
C THR A 165 -7.94 13.91 -11.17
N THR A 166 -8.09 14.59 -10.04
CA THR A 166 -8.19 16.06 -9.99
C THR A 166 -6.99 16.63 -9.22
N PRO A 167 -6.25 17.60 -9.78
CA PRO A 167 -5.22 18.31 -9.03
C PRO A 167 -5.80 19.03 -7.81
N GLY A 168 -5.01 19.14 -6.74
CA GLY A 168 -5.43 19.75 -5.47
C GLY A 168 -5.77 18.70 -4.41
N LEU A 169 -6.78 18.96 -3.57
CA LEU A 169 -7.14 18.04 -2.49
C LEU A 169 -7.61 16.70 -3.06
N SER A 170 -6.92 15.62 -2.73
CA SER A 170 -7.30 14.29 -3.20
C SER A 170 -8.52 13.74 -2.47
N GLN A 171 -9.08 12.67 -3.00
CA GLN A 171 -9.94 11.78 -2.24
C GLN A 171 -9.22 11.19 -1.02
N VAL A 172 -10.02 10.69 -0.08
CA VAL A 172 -9.52 9.98 1.11
C VAL A 172 -9.18 8.54 0.76
N PHE A 173 -8.00 8.11 1.17
CA PHE A 173 -7.56 6.72 1.12
C PHE A 173 -7.63 6.12 2.52
N THR A 174 -7.99 4.85 2.58
CA THR A 174 -8.00 4.07 3.82
C THR A 174 -7.06 2.90 3.68
N PHE A 175 -6.20 2.73 4.68
CA PHE A 175 -5.35 1.56 4.83
C PHE A 175 -5.67 0.90 6.17
N ALA A 176 -5.74 -0.43 6.17
CA ALA A 176 -6.07 -1.21 7.36
C ALA A 176 -5.15 -2.42 7.52
N TRP A 177 -5.04 -2.86 8.76
CA TRP A 177 -4.31 -4.04 9.16
C TRP A 177 -5.13 -4.86 10.16
N ASP A 178 -4.99 -6.17 10.06
CA ASP A 178 -5.51 -7.11 11.03
C ASP A 178 -4.38 -8.10 11.35
N LEU A 179 -3.60 -7.83 12.39
CA LEU A 179 -2.58 -8.79 12.81
C LEU A 179 -3.20 -10.01 13.48
N THR A 180 -4.48 -9.96 13.89
CA THR A 180 -5.13 -11.04 14.64
C THR A 180 -5.31 -12.33 13.84
N VAL A 181 -5.17 -12.25 12.51
CA VAL A 181 -5.32 -13.37 11.58
C VAL A 181 -4.00 -14.09 11.27
N ILE A 182 -2.87 -13.63 11.81
CA ILE A 182 -1.57 -14.28 11.65
C ILE A 182 -1.49 -15.51 12.58
N ASP A 183 -1.16 -16.67 12.01
CA ASP A 183 -1.09 -17.98 12.69
C ASP A 183 0.36 -18.36 13.10
N PRO A 184 0.60 -18.96 14.29
CA PRO A 184 -0.34 -19.15 15.38
C PRO A 184 -0.85 -17.82 15.92
N PRO A 185 -2.16 -17.70 16.27
CA PRO A 185 -2.73 -16.50 16.86
C PRO A 185 -2.16 -16.32 18.27
N SER A 186 -0.92 -15.85 18.35
CA SER A 186 -0.15 -15.65 19.57
C SER A 186 -0.57 -14.33 20.25
N PHE A 187 -1.88 -14.17 20.47
CA PHE A 187 -2.46 -12.99 21.13
C PHE A 187 -2.73 -13.21 22.62
N ILE A 188 -2.40 -14.38 23.16
CA ILE A 188 -2.62 -14.68 24.58
C ILE A 188 -1.49 -14.12 25.47
N SER A 189 -0.34 -13.70 24.92
CA SER A 189 0.60 -12.80 25.63
C SER A 189 1.65 -12.19 24.70
N ASN A 190 1.65 -10.85 24.54
CA ASN A 190 2.78 -10.00 24.11
C ASN A 190 3.56 -10.33 22.81
N GLY A 191 3.03 -11.13 21.89
CA GLY A 191 3.76 -11.61 20.71
C GLY A 191 3.90 -10.60 19.57
N LEU A 192 2.82 -9.97 19.12
CA LEU A 192 2.82 -9.03 17.99
C LEU A 192 2.12 -7.72 18.35
N SER A 193 2.74 -6.59 18.01
CA SER A 193 2.10 -5.26 18.13
C SER A 193 2.54 -4.31 17.02
N VAL A 194 1.75 -3.28 16.77
CA VAL A 194 2.10 -2.21 15.82
C VAL A 194 2.87 -1.12 16.55
N GLY A 195 4.13 -0.92 16.17
CA GLY A 195 5.01 0.08 16.76
C GLY A 195 4.85 1.47 16.14
N ALA A 196 4.65 1.53 14.82
CA ALA A 196 4.40 2.77 14.08
C ALA A 196 3.79 2.46 12.71
N VAL A 197 3.04 3.41 12.16
CA VAL A 197 2.46 3.33 10.81
C VAL A 197 2.60 4.68 10.14
N GLY A 198 2.91 4.69 8.84
CA GLY A 198 2.83 5.92 8.05
C GLY A 198 2.51 5.64 6.59
N SER A 199 1.90 6.61 5.90
CA SER A 199 1.67 6.54 4.46
C SER A 199 2.43 7.62 3.71
N LEU A 200 2.79 7.29 2.48
CA LEU A 200 3.20 8.23 1.45
C LEU A 200 2.56 7.85 0.10
N PRO A 201 2.14 8.79 -0.74
CA PRO A 201 2.09 8.59 -2.18
C PRO A 201 3.52 8.46 -2.72
N SER A 202 3.68 7.65 -3.75
CA SER A 202 4.91 7.67 -4.55
C SER A 202 4.77 8.60 -5.74
N PRO A 203 5.74 9.49 -5.92
CA PRO A 203 6.01 10.04 -7.24
C PRO A 203 7.03 9.13 -7.93
N GLY A 204 6.55 8.35 -8.88
CA GLY A 204 7.37 7.66 -9.86
C GLY A 204 7.76 8.66 -10.94
N ALA A 205 8.92 9.29 -10.79
CA ALA A 205 9.55 9.95 -11.91
C ALA A 205 9.87 8.88 -12.97
N ILE A 206 9.02 8.85 -14.01
CA ILE A 206 9.14 8.12 -15.27
C ILE A 206 8.86 6.60 -15.19
N ALA A 207 7.84 6.22 -15.98
CA ALA A 207 7.57 4.89 -16.49
C ALA A 207 8.74 4.30 -17.32
N LEU A 208 9.92 4.10 -16.73
CA LEU A 208 11.10 3.50 -17.38
C LEU A 208 11.61 2.21 -16.72
N MET A 209 10.74 1.46 -16.05
CA MET A 209 10.99 0.05 -15.68
C MET A 209 9.89 -0.89 -16.22
N GLY A 210 9.04 -0.40 -17.12
CA GLY A 210 8.11 -1.21 -17.93
C GLY A 210 8.77 -2.18 -18.92
N LEU A 211 10.08 -2.43 -18.82
CA LEU A 211 10.80 -3.38 -19.69
C LEU A 211 11.70 -4.39 -18.97
N ALA A 212 11.94 -4.29 -17.66
CA ALA A 212 12.78 -5.30 -16.97
C ALA A 212 12.05 -6.66 -16.83
N GLY A 213 10.72 -6.65 -16.69
CA GLY A 213 9.90 -7.86 -16.64
C GLY A 213 9.58 -8.50 -18.00
N VAL A 214 9.70 -7.76 -19.10
CA VAL A 214 9.37 -8.27 -20.46
C VAL A 214 10.62 -8.77 -21.22
N VAL A 215 11.83 -8.31 -20.87
CA VAL A 215 13.07 -8.80 -21.50
C VAL A 215 13.55 -10.14 -20.91
N GLY A 216 13.18 -10.47 -19.67
CA GLY A 216 13.50 -11.77 -19.06
C GLY A 216 12.76 -12.96 -19.69
N GLY A 217 11.60 -12.73 -20.30
CA GLY A 217 10.76 -13.78 -20.89
C GLY A 217 11.09 -14.18 -22.33
N ARG A 218 11.92 -13.40 -23.05
CA ARG A 218 12.22 -13.66 -24.48
C ARG A 218 13.58 -14.30 -24.76
N ARG A 219 14.43 -14.51 -23.75
CA ARG A 219 15.73 -15.19 -23.91
C ARG A 219 15.75 -16.67 -23.48
N ARG A 220 14.60 -17.28 -23.17
CA ARG A 220 14.47 -18.73 -22.94
C ARG A 220 13.61 -19.44 -24.00
N ARG A 221 13.62 -18.94 -25.23
CA ARG A 221 13.20 -19.68 -26.43
C ARG A 221 14.08 -19.28 -27.62
N SER A 222 15.28 -19.84 -27.65
CA SER A 222 16.08 -20.07 -28.85
C SER A 222 17.03 -21.21 -28.55
#